data_AF-A0A6G1PVH3-F1
#
_entry.id   AF-A0A6G1PVH3-F1
#
_cell.length_a   1.000
_cell.length_b   1.000
_cell.length_c   1.000
_cell.angle_alpha   90.00
_cell.angle_beta   90.00
_cell.angle_gamma   90.00
#
_symmetry.space_group_name_H-M   'P 1'
#
loop_
_entity.id
_entity.type
_entity.pdbx_description
1 polymer ?
#
loop_
_entity_poly.entity_id
_entity_poly.type
_entity_poly.pdbx_seq_one_letter_code
_entity_poly.pdbx_strand_id
1 'polypeptide(L)'
;MTTAETDETVECGRQEVGSIIIRDGGEKEGNKNPSFTTLSTIAIQAGRSQIVISILKSGSLVHLQLVQVHPGLCEIGLSKAENQTLIQEQQQLIEKLKKYEREVLAVVERSRQTEMKKRDEGMMEQKKSIKTKKEEVVNKAMAASLSEGWSLLLHLLERRQEVLTLASDFYNRTQEDFNRGRGHEGADTPLSEHQR
;
A
#
# COMPACT_ATOMS: atom_id res chain seq x y z
N MET A 1 18.12 -32.00 7.77
CA MET A 1 17.43 -30.97 6.97
C MET A 1 16.99 -29.89 7.93
N THR A 2 17.70 -28.77 7.92
CA THR A 2 17.59 -27.70 8.92
C THR A 2 16.55 -26.70 8.45
N THR A 3 15.49 -26.49 9.23
CA THR A 3 14.50 -25.44 9.00
C THR A 3 15.09 -24.12 9.45
N ALA A 4 15.31 -23.20 8.50
CA ALA A 4 15.71 -21.83 8.77
C ALA A 4 14.49 -21.04 9.26
N GLU A 5 14.54 -20.59 10.51
CA GLU A 5 13.64 -19.59 11.07
C GLU A 5 14.07 -18.23 10.52
N THR A 6 13.20 -17.56 9.75
CA THR A 6 13.40 -16.16 9.37
C THR A 6 12.88 -15.26 10.49
N ASP A 7 13.84 -14.58 11.11
CA ASP A 7 13.73 -13.61 12.18
C ASP A 7 12.91 -12.38 11.72
N GLU A 8 11.78 -12.11 12.37
CA GLU A 8 11.01 -10.87 12.20
C GLU A 8 11.56 -9.82 13.16
N THR A 9 12.48 -8.98 12.68
CA THR A 9 13.06 -7.90 13.49
C THR A 9 12.15 -6.66 13.45
N VAL A 10 11.48 -6.37 14.56
CA VAL A 10 10.80 -5.08 14.80
C VAL A 10 11.82 -4.10 15.37
N GLU A 11 12.44 -3.31 14.50
CA GLU A 11 13.37 -2.27 14.93
C GLU A 11 12.62 -0.95 15.21
N CYS A 12 12.49 -0.61 16.50
CA CYS A 12 11.92 0.66 16.95
C CYS A 12 12.98 1.75 16.93
N GLY A 13 13.32 2.25 15.73
CA GLY A 13 14.21 3.40 15.54
C GLY A 13 13.48 4.73 15.74
N ARG A 14 13.76 5.44 16.82
CA ARG A 14 13.32 6.84 17.00
C ARG A 14 14.19 7.75 16.14
N GLN A 15 13.68 8.16 14.98
CA GLN A 15 14.26 9.23 14.19
C GLN A 15 13.28 10.40 14.09
N GLU A 16 13.70 11.56 14.57
CA GLU A 16 13.01 12.83 14.34
C GLU A 16 13.26 13.23 12.88
N VAL A 17 12.27 13.01 12.01
CA VAL A 17 12.34 13.41 10.60
C VAL A 17 11.51 14.67 10.40
N GLY A 18 12.12 15.65 9.74
CA GLY A 18 11.67 17.02 9.60
C GLY A 18 10.27 17.20 8.99
N SER A 19 9.70 18.36 9.32
CA SER A 19 8.37 18.83 8.91
C SER A 19 8.19 18.79 7.38
N ILE A 20 7.29 17.93 6.90
CA ILE A 20 6.83 17.93 5.50
C ILE A 20 5.62 18.85 5.39
N ILE A 21 5.73 19.88 4.54
CA ILE A 21 4.69 20.88 4.29
C ILE A 21 3.74 20.36 3.21
N ILE A 22 2.49 20.07 3.56
CA ILE A 22 1.40 19.95 2.57
C ILE A 22 0.86 21.37 2.35
N ARG A 23 1.10 21.90 1.14
CA ARG A 23 0.56 23.20 0.70
C ARG A 23 -0.90 23.02 0.31
N ASP A 24 -1.81 23.37 1.20
CA ASP A 24 -3.19 23.69 0.83
C ASP A 24 -3.35 25.22 0.77
N GLY A 25 -3.90 25.71 -0.34
CA GLY A 25 -4.01 27.13 -0.64
C GLY A 25 -5.31 27.71 -0.06
N GLY A 26 -5.19 28.53 0.99
CA GLY A 26 -6.30 29.30 1.55
C GLY A 26 -5.86 30.08 2.80
N GLU A 27 -6.19 31.37 2.86
CA GLU A 27 -5.53 32.36 3.73
C GLU A 27 -5.80 32.24 5.25
N LYS A 28 -4.71 32.48 5.99
CA LYS A 28 -4.57 33.12 7.33
C LYS A 28 -5.54 32.74 8.46
N GLU A 29 -5.09 31.83 9.33
CA GLU A 29 -5.09 32.04 10.78
C GLU A 29 -4.09 31.10 11.48
N GLY A 30 -3.16 31.67 12.27
CA GLY A 30 -2.29 30.96 13.25
C GLY A 30 -1.57 29.69 12.77
N ASN A 31 -0.46 29.85 12.02
CA ASN A 31 0.35 28.74 11.52
C ASN A 31 1.04 27.92 12.64
N LYS A 32 0.30 27.02 13.28
CA LYS A 32 0.87 25.84 13.91
C LYS A 32 0.88 24.75 12.83
N ASN A 33 2.04 24.56 12.20
CA ASN A 33 2.25 23.39 11.36
C ASN A 33 1.81 22.15 12.17
N PRO A 34 0.91 21.30 11.65
CA PRO A 34 0.51 20.10 12.36
C PRO A 34 1.75 19.24 12.59
N SER A 35 2.13 19.05 13.86
CA SER A 35 3.21 18.14 14.23
C SER A 35 2.68 16.71 14.14
N PHE A 36 3.22 15.95 13.20
CA PHE A 36 2.91 14.53 13.09
C PHE A 36 3.92 13.70 13.89
N THR A 37 3.41 12.78 14.71
CA THR A 37 4.22 11.74 15.35
C THR A 37 4.00 10.43 14.61
N THR A 38 5.07 9.77 14.19
CA THR A 38 4.99 8.42 13.64
C THR A 38 4.55 7.45 14.73
N LEU A 39 3.41 6.79 14.52
CA LEU A 39 2.89 5.74 15.40
C LEU A 39 3.46 4.37 15.05
N SER A 40 3.64 4.10 13.76
CA SER A 40 4.11 2.82 13.27
C SER A 40 4.65 2.96 11.84
N THR A 41 5.57 2.09 11.48
CA THR A 41 6.00 1.88 10.10
C THR A 41 5.82 0.40 9.77
N ILE A 42 5.14 0.12 8.67
CA ILE A 42 4.82 -1.22 8.18
C ILE A 42 5.57 -1.40 6.86
N ALA A 43 6.41 -2.42 6.80
CA ALA A 43 7.05 -2.85 5.56
C ALA A 43 6.46 -4.20 5.13
N ILE A 44 6.00 -4.29 3.89
CA ILE A 44 5.43 -5.52 3.32
C ILE A 44 6.23 -5.85 2.07
N GLN A 45 6.66 -7.10 1.95
CA GLN A 45 7.42 -7.60 0.82
C GLN A 45 6.73 -8.81 0.18
N ALA A 46 6.75 -8.88 -1.14
CA ALA A 46 6.33 -10.01 -1.96
C ALA A 46 7.34 -10.19 -3.10
N GLY A 47 8.19 -11.22 -2.98
CA GLY A 47 9.31 -11.41 -3.91
C GLY A 47 10.28 -10.22 -3.88
N ARG A 48 10.50 -9.58 -5.04
CA ARG A 48 11.30 -8.34 -5.15
C ARG A 48 10.48 -7.07 -4.93
N SER A 49 9.15 -7.18 -4.88
CA SER A 49 8.28 -6.03 -4.63
C SER A 49 8.15 -5.74 -3.14
N GLN A 50 8.23 -4.47 -2.76
CA GLN A 50 8.17 -3.97 -1.40
C GLN A 50 7.35 -2.68 -1.34
N ILE A 51 6.57 -2.54 -0.28
CA ILE A 51 5.90 -1.30 0.10
C ILE A 51 6.19 -0.97 1.56
N VAL A 52 6.54 0.28 1.83
CA VAL A 52 6.76 0.79 3.18
C VAL A 52 5.79 1.92 3.44
N ILE A 53 5.04 1.81 4.54
CA ILE A 53 3.96 2.70 4.91
C ILE A 53 4.20 3.19 6.33
N SER A 54 4.06 4.48 6.58
CA SER A 54 4.07 5.04 7.93
C SER A 54 2.68 5.51 8.32
N ILE A 55 2.29 5.19 9.55
CA ILE A 55 1.07 5.68 10.17
C ILE A 55 1.47 6.85 11.06
N LEU A 56 1.00 8.04 10.71
CA LEU A 56 1.31 9.28 11.39
C LEU A 56 0.08 9.79 12.16
N LYS A 57 0.29 10.43 13.30
CA LYS A 57 -0.78 11.05 14.09
C LYS A 57 -0.51 12.51 14.36
N SER A 58 -1.52 13.35 14.17
CA SER A 58 -1.52 14.75 14.58
C SER A 58 -2.87 15.09 15.22
N GLY A 59 -2.87 15.33 16.53
CA GLY A 59 -4.11 15.59 17.28
C GLY A 59 -5.12 14.45 17.17
N SER A 60 -6.27 14.72 16.53
CA SER A 60 -7.34 13.75 16.25
C SER A 60 -7.27 13.08 14.88
N LEU A 61 -6.26 13.42 14.07
CA LEU A 61 -6.08 12.90 12.72
C LEU A 61 -5.02 11.79 12.72
N VAL A 62 -5.32 10.69 12.05
CA VAL A 62 -4.33 9.68 11.65
C VAL A 62 -4.18 9.74 10.15
N HIS A 63 -2.94 9.78 9.67
CA HIS A 63 -2.61 9.83 8.26
C HIS A 63 -1.75 8.62 7.88
N LEU A 64 -2.09 7.99 6.77
CA LEU A 64 -1.32 6.91 6.20
C LEU A 64 -0.43 7.48 5.09
N GLN A 65 0.88 7.40 5.29
CA GLN A 65 1.87 7.88 4.34
C GLN A 65 2.57 6.72 3.66
N LEU A 66 2.56 6.73 2.32
CA LEU A 66 3.39 5.85 1.52
C LEU A 66 4.82 6.37 1.52
N VAL A 67 5.73 5.65 2.17
CA VAL A 67 7.14 6.05 2.32
C VAL A 67 7.99 5.56 1.15
N GLN A 68 7.77 4.30 0.74
CA GLN A 68 8.53 3.67 -0.32
C GLN A 68 7.68 2.65 -1.07
N VAL A 69 7.88 2.58 -2.38
CA VAL A 69 7.41 1.48 -3.23
C VAL A 69 8.55 1.05 -4.13
N HIS A 70 8.82 -0.25 -4.15
CA HIS A 70 9.74 -0.87 -5.09
C HIS A 70 9.09 -2.13 -5.67
N PRO A 71 9.21 -2.42 -6.97
CA PRO A 71 9.58 -1.48 -8.03
C PRO A 71 8.60 -0.30 -8.08
N GLY A 72 9.03 0.86 -8.56
CA GLY A 72 8.25 2.10 -8.55
C GLY A 72 6.86 1.92 -9.21
N LEU A 73 5.87 2.71 -8.79
CA LEU A 73 4.46 2.53 -9.19
C LEU A 73 4.22 2.50 -10.71
N CYS A 74 5.09 3.15 -11.49
CA CYS A 74 5.00 3.20 -12.95
C CYS A 74 5.83 2.12 -13.67
N GLU A 75 6.57 1.29 -12.94
CA GLU A 75 7.38 0.23 -13.53
C GLU A 75 6.49 -0.96 -13.93
N ILE A 76 6.55 -1.32 -15.21
CA ILE A 76 5.78 -2.42 -15.82
C ILE A 76 6.62 -3.64 -16.22
N GLY A 77 7.95 -3.56 -16.07
CA GLY A 77 8.91 -4.57 -16.54
C GLY A 77 9.38 -4.32 -17.97
N LEU A 78 10.56 -4.84 -18.34
CA LEU A 78 11.14 -4.69 -19.69
C LEU A 78 10.84 -5.88 -20.59
N SER A 79 10.36 -6.98 -20.03
CA SER A 79 9.99 -8.19 -20.77
C SER A 79 8.67 -8.76 -20.27
N LYS A 80 8.04 -9.61 -21.11
CA LYS A 80 6.86 -10.39 -20.73
C LYS A 80 7.06 -11.18 -19.44
N ALA A 81 8.22 -11.82 -19.28
CA ALA A 81 8.54 -12.61 -18.11
C ALA A 81 8.62 -11.73 -16.85
N GLU A 82 9.29 -10.58 -16.94
CA GLU A 82 9.36 -9.62 -15.83
C GLU A 82 7.99 -9.07 -15.46
N ASN A 83 7.20 -8.64 -16.45
CA ASN A 83 5.86 -8.14 -16.22
C ASN A 83 4.95 -9.17 -15.52
N GLN A 84 5.06 -10.45 -15.88
CA GLN A 84 4.34 -11.54 -15.20
C GLN A 84 4.78 -11.73 -13.75
N THR A 85 6.09 -11.61 -13.47
CA THR A 85 6.58 -11.61 -12.08
C THR A 85 6.00 -10.42 -11.30
N LEU A 86 5.99 -9.21 -11.89
CA LEU A 86 5.42 -8.02 -11.26
C LEU A 86 3.92 -8.18 -10.96
N ILE A 87 3.15 -8.77 -11.88
CA ILE A 87 1.73 -9.09 -11.68
C ILE A 87 1.52 -9.99 -10.45
N GLN A 88 2.31 -11.06 -10.34
CA GLN A 88 2.18 -12.02 -9.24
C GLN A 88 2.57 -11.40 -7.90
N GLU A 89 3.67 -10.66 -7.87
CA GLU A 89 4.15 -10.01 -6.66
C GLU A 89 3.20 -8.89 -6.19
N GLN A 90 2.68 -8.08 -7.11
CA GLN A 90 1.70 -7.04 -6.81
C GLN A 90 0.43 -7.64 -6.21
N GLN A 91 -0.07 -8.75 -6.76
CA GLN A 91 -1.25 -9.46 -6.24
C GLN A 91 -1.01 -9.96 -4.80
N GLN A 92 0.14 -10.59 -4.56
CA GLN A 92 0.52 -11.05 -3.22
C GLN A 92 0.67 -9.87 -2.23
N LEU A 93 1.18 -8.74 -2.69
CA LEU A 93 1.33 -7.53 -1.89
C LEU A 93 -0.03 -6.99 -1.44
N ILE A 94 -0.99 -6.92 -2.37
CA ILE A 94 -2.38 -6.50 -2.09
C ILE A 94 -3.03 -7.44 -1.07
N GLU A 95 -2.87 -8.75 -1.22
CA GLU A 95 -3.43 -9.74 -0.29
C GLU A 95 -2.85 -9.59 1.12
N LYS A 96 -1.53 -9.43 1.23
CA LYS A 96 -0.87 -9.15 2.52
C LYS A 96 -1.38 -7.85 3.13
N LEU A 97 -1.49 -6.79 2.34
CA LEU A 97 -1.97 -5.49 2.82
C LEU A 97 -3.43 -5.56 3.33
N LYS A 98 -4.33 -6.30 2.64
CA LYS A 98 -5.71 -6.56 3.10
C LYS A 98 -5.75 -7.35 4.42
N LYS A 99 -4.76 -8.19 4.70
CA LYS A 99 -4.64 -8.88 5.99
C LYS A 99 -4.26 -7.90 7.11
N TYR A 100 -3.24 -7.06 6.88
CA TYR A 100 -2.82 -6.05 7.85
C TYR A 100 -3.92 -5.02 8.14
N GLU A 101 -4.72 -4.63 7.15
CA GLU A 101 -5.88 -3.76 7.36
C GLU A 101 -6.81 -4.30 8.45
N ARG A 102 -7.19 -5.58 8.32
CA ARG A 102 -8.10 -6.26 9.23
C ARG A 102 -7.50 -6.36 10.62
N GLU A 103 -6.20 -6.66 10.72
CA GLU A 103 -5.49 -6.75 11.99
C GLU A 103 -5.40 -5.38 12.69
N VAL A 104 -5.02 -4.32 11.97
CA VAL A 104 -4.91 -2.96 12.50
C VAL A 104 -6.27 -2.42 12.94
N LEU A 105 -7.31 -2.57 12.11
CA LEU A 105 -8.67 -2.16 12.47
C LEU A 105 -9.20 -2.94 13.69
N ALA A 106 -8.91 -4.24 13.79
CA ALA A 106 -9.30 -5.05 14.94
C ALA A 106 -8.55 -4.66 16.23
N VAL A 107 -7.31 -4.18 16.15
CA VAL A 107 -6.57 -3.64 17.30
C VAL A 107 -7.18 -2.31 17.76
N VAL A 108 -7.48 -1.40 16.83
CA VAL A 108 -8.10 -0.10 17.15
C VAL A 108 -9.45 -0.29 17.87
N GLU A 109 -10.28 -1.22 17.38
CA GLU A 109 -11.58 -1.50 17.97
C GLU A 109 -11.49 -2.19 19.36
N ARG A 110 -10.52 -3.09 19.56
CA ARG A 110 -10.28 -3.73 20.88
C ARG A 110 -9.75 -2.75 21.91
N SER A 111 -8.84 -1.85 21.52
CA SER A 111 -8.34 -0.78 22.41
C SER A 111 -9.50 0.13 22.85
N ARG A 112 -10.42 0.47 21.93
CA ARG A 112 -11.63 1.24 22.25
C ARG A 112 -12.48 0.56 23.33
N GLN A 113 -12.72 -0.75 23.20
CA GLN A 113 -13.59 -1.49 24.11
C GLN A 113 -12.99 -1.73 25.50
N THR A 114 -11.66 -1.91 25.57
CA THR A 114 -10.97 -2.09 26.85
C THR A 114 -10.86 -0.79 27.65
N GLU A 115 -10.67 0.35 26.99
CA GLU A 115 -10.69 1.66 27.66
C GLU A 115 -12.07 2.03 28.23
N MET A 116 -13.15 1.63 27.55
CA MET A 116 -14.51 1.80 28.07
C MET A 116 -14.73 0.98 29.35
N LYS A 117 -14.33 -0.30 29.35
CA LYS A 117 -14.52 -1.19 30.51
C LYS A 117 -13.74 -0.77 31.75
N LYS A 118 -12.46 -0.39 31.60
CA LYS A 118 -11.58 -0.02 32.73
C LYS A 118 -11.97 1.29 33.42
N ARG A 119 -12.74 2.16 32.76
CA ARG A 119 -13.12 3.48 33.28
C ARG A 119 -14.47 3.49 33.96
N ASP A 120 -15.24 2.40 33.85
CA ASP A 120 -16.53 2.34 34.51
C ASP A 120 -16.39 2.25 36.04
N GLU A 121 -15.24 1.76 36.51
CA GLU A 121 -14.99 1.35 37.90
C GLU A 121 -14.42 2.44 38.84
N GLY A 122 -14.22 3.71 38.43
CA GLY A 122 -13.44 4.64 39.30
C GLY A 122 -13.55 6.17 39.17
N MET A 123 -14.61 6.78 38.63
CA MET A 123 -14.68 8.27 38.54
C MET A 123 -16.10 8.86 38.68
N MET A 124 -16.23 10.03 39.33
CA MET A 124 -17.49 10.79 39.47
C MET A 124 -18.23 11.02 38.13
N GLU A 125 -19.54 10.73 38.09
CA GLU A 125 -20.40 10.70 36.88
C GLU A 125 -20.24 11.88 35.90
N GLN A 126 -20.22 13.13 36.39
CA GLN A 126 -20.34 14.31 35.51
C GLN A 126 -19.07 14.64 34.70
N LYS A 127 -17.89 14.62 35.33
CA LYS A 127 -16.62 14.86 34.61
C LYS A 127 -16.20 13.67 33.74
N LYS A 128 -16.62 12.46 34.11
CA LYS A 128 -16.46 11.22 33.33
C LYS A 128 -17.22 11.30 32.00
N SER A 129 -18.50 11.71 32.03
CA SER A 129 -19.37 11.86 30.85
C SER A 129 -18.76 12.71 29.74
N ILE A 130 -18.22 13.90 30.05
CA ILE A 130 -17.73 14.84 29.04
C ILE A 130 -16.37 14.39 28.45
N LYS A 131 -15.44 13.92 29.29
CA LYS A 131 -14.11 13.48 28.84
C LYS A 131 -14.20 12.19 28.01
N THR A 132 -15.01 11.22 28.44
CA THR A 132 -15.22 9.96 27.71
C THR A 132 -15.83 10.22 26.33
N LYS A 133 -16.86 11.08 26.23
CA LYS A 133 -17.46 11.46 24.95
C LYS A 133 -16.44 12.09 24.00
N LYS A 134 -15.58 12.98 24.51
CA LYS A 134 -14.56 13.64 23.66
C LYS A 134 -13.53 12.63 23.13
N GLU A 135 -13.07 11.71 23.97
CA GLU A 135 -12.12 10.66 23.55
C GLU A 135 -12.75 9.66 22.58
N GLU A 136 -14.03 9.30 22.76
CA GLU A 136 -14.78 8.49 21.81
C GLU A 136 -14.88 9.14 20.43
N VAL A 137 -15.20 10.43 20.38
CA VAL A 137 -15.28 11.19 19.11
C VAL A 137 -13.91 11.23 18.42
N VAL A 138 -12.84 11.46 19.18
CA VAL A 138 -11.47 11.47 18.64
C VAL A 138 -11.06 10.10 18.12
N ASN A 139 -11.29 9.03 18.87
CA ASN A 139 -10.98 7.66 18.45
C ASN A 139 -11.78 7.26 17.20
N LYS A 140 -13.06 7.66 17.13
CA LYS A 140 -13.89 7.46 15.94
C LYS A 140 -13.34 8.20 14.72
N ALA A 141 -12.91 9.44 14.88
CA ALA A 141 -12.29 10.21 13.81
C ALA A 141 -10.95 9.61 13.34
N MET A 142 -10.13 9.10 14.28
CA MET A 142 -8.89 8.39 13.96
C MET A 142 -9.15 7.10 13.18
N ALA A 143 -10.14 6.30 13.60
CA ALA A 143 -10.50 5.07 12.90
C ALA A 143 -11.01 5.36 11.48
N ALA A 144 -11.86 6.39 11.32
CA ALA A 144 -12.37 6.81 10.02
C ALA A 144 -11.24 7.26 9.09
N SER A 145 -10.37 8.17 9.54
CA SER A 145 -9.25 8.68 8.73
C SER A 145 -8.24 7.58 8.35
N LEU A 146 -7.98 6.63 9.26
CA LEU A 146 -7.14 5.48 8.96
C LEU A 146 -7.79 4.56 7.91
N SER A 147 -9.09 4.25 8.05
CA SER A 147 -9.82 3.39 7.11
C SER A 147 -9.89 3.99 5.71
N GLU A 148 -10.07 5.31 5.61
CA GLU A 148 -10.10 6.04 4.35
C GLU A 148 -8.73 6.02 3.68
N GLY A 149 -7.66 6.33 4.42
CA GLY A 149 -6.29 6.27 3.90
C GLY A 149 -5.89 4.86 3.43
N TRP A 150 -6.33 3.83 4.14
CA TRP A 150 -6.07 2.45 3.75
C TRP A 150 -6.83 2.03 2.49
N SER A 151 -8.12 2.39 2.40
CA SER A 151 -8.95 2.15 1.23
C SER A 151 -8.37 2.82 -0.02
N LEU A 152 -7.90 4.07 0.12
CA LEU A 152 -7.24 4.79 -0.96
C LEU A 152 -5.95 4.09 -1.41
N LEU A 153 -5.12 3.64 -0.47
CA LEU A 153 -3.90 2.92 -0.80
C LEU A 153 -4.21 1.61 -1.55
N LEU A 154 -5.16 0.81 -1.07
CA LEU A 154 -5.58 -0.40 -1.75
C LEU A 154 -6.07 -0.12 -3.17
N HIS A 155 -6.90 0.91 -3.33
CA HIS A 155 -7.39 1.31 -4.65
C HIS A 155 -6.25 1.69 -5.61
N LEU A 156 -5.23 2.42 -5.15
CA LEU A 156 -4.06 2.75 -5.97
C LEU A 156 -3.27 1.51 -6.40
N LEU A 157 -3.12 0.53 -5.50
CA LEU A 157 -2.44 -0.73 -5.80
C LEU A 157 -3.24 -1.62 -6.75
N GLU A 158 -4.57 -1.63 -6.64
CA GLU A 158 -5.46 -2.32 -7.57
C GLU A 158 -5.41 -1.67 -8.96
N ARG A 159 -5.38 -0.34 -9.07
CA ARG A 159 -5.17 0.35 -10.35
C ARG A 159 -3.83 0.00 -10.99
N ARG A 160 -2.77 -0.14 -10.19
CA ARG A 160 -1.48 -0.62 -10.71
C ARG A 160 -1.59 -2.05 -11.25
N GLN A 161 -2.32 -2.93 -10.56
CA GLN A 161 -2.56 -4.31 -11.03
C GLN A 161 -3.22 -4.33 -12.41
N GLU A 162 -4.20 -3.46 -12.64
CA GLU A 162 -4.87 -3.31 -13.94
C GLU A 162 -3.88 -2.89 -15.03
N VAL A 163 -3.04 -1.88 -14.76
CA VAL A 163 -2.01 -1.41 -15.71
C VAL A 163 -1.02 -2.52 -16.06
N LEU A 164 -0.55 -3.28 -15.07
CA LEU A 164 0.35 -4.40 -15.29
C LEU A 164 -0.29 -5.47 -16.18
N THR A 165 -1.58 -5.75 -15.97
CA THR A 165 -2.35 -6.71 -16.77
C THR A 165 -2.50 -6.24 -18.22
N LEU A 166 -2.78 -4.95 -18.44
CA LEU A 166 -2.84 -4.37 -19.79
C LEU A 166 -1.47 -4.46 -20.50
N ALA A 167 -0.37 -4.24 -19.78
CA ALA A 167 0.97 -4.41 -20.33
C ALA A 167 1.26 -5.87 -20.71
N SER A 168 0.84 -6.85 -19.89
CA SER A 168 0.91 -8.27 -20.24
C SER A 168 0.19 -8.57 -21.56
N ASP A 169 -1.02 -8.04 -21.73
CA ASP A 169 -1.79 -8.22 -22.97
C ASP A 169 -1.07 -7.63 -24.18
N PHE A 170 -0.44 -6.47 -24.03
CA PHE A 170 0.41 -5.89 -25.08
C PHE A 170 1.59 -6.79 -25.45
N TYR A 171 2.30 -7.34 -24.45
CA TYR A 171 3.40 -8.28 -24.70
C TYR A 171 2.93 -9.57 -25.39
N ASN A 172 1.74 -10.07 -25.06
CA ASN A 172 1.18 -11.24 -25.71
C ASN A 172 0.89 -10.97 -27.20
N ARG A 173 0.22 -9.87 -27.50
CA ARG A 173 -0.15 -9.49 -28.88
C ARG A 173 1.08 -9.25 -29.75
N THR A 174 2.05 -8.49 -29.25
CA THR A 174 3.30 -8.23 -29.98
C THR A 174 4.09 -9.51 -30.26
N GLN A 175 4.10 -10.47 -29.33
CA GLN A 175 4.73 -11.76 -29.53
C GLN A 175 4.00 -12.62 -30.59
N GLU A 176 2.66 -12.59 -30.60
CA GLU A 176 1.83 -13.28 -31.61
C GLU A 176 2.06 -12.71 -33.01
N ASP A 177 2.05 -11.38 -33.15
CA ASP A 177 2.27 -10.70 -34.43
C ASP A 177 3.69 -10.95 -34.97
N PHE A 178 4.70 -10.92 -34.09
CA PHE A 178 6.07 -11.26 -34.46
C PHE A 178 6.19 -12.70 -34.97
N ASN A 179 5.52 -13.65 -34.32
CA ASN A 179 5.52 -15.05 -34.75
C ASN A 179 4.77 -15.24 -36.08
N ARG A 180 3.69 -14.47 -36.31
CA ARG A 180 2.95 -14.47 -37.57
C ARG A 180 3.79 -13.92 -38.73
N GLY A 181 4.52 -12.83 -38.50
CA GLY A 181 5.39 -12.21 -39.51
C GLY A 181 6.48 -13.16 -40.03
N ARG A 182 7.14 -13.91 -39.12
CA ARG A 182 8.14 -14.92 -39.50
C ARG A 182 7.58 -16.12 -40.26
N GLY A 183 6.27 -16.40 -40.14
CA GLY A 183 5.63 -17.46 -40.91
C GLY A 183 5.42 -17.12 -42.39
N HIS A 184 5.51 -15.83 -42.77
CA HIS A 184 5.19 -15.37 -44.13
C HIS A 184 6.43 -15.14 -45.01
N GLU A 185 7.61 -14.90 -44.44
CA GLU A 185 8.88 -14.73 -45.21
C GLU A 185 9.48 -16.04 -45.75
N GLY A 186 8.92 -17.21 -45.39
CA GLY A 186 9.41 -18.52 -45.86
C GLY A 186 8.66 -19.11 -47.06
N ALA A 187 7.63 -18.45 -47.60
CA ALA A 187 6.73 -19.04 -48.60
C ALA A 187 7.01 -18.61 -50.06
N ASP A 188 7.78 -17.55 -50.29
CA ASP A 188 8.05 -17.03 -51.64
C ASP A 188 9.51 -17.27 -52.05
N THR A 189 9.88 -18.53 -52.25
CA THR A 189 11.02 -18.86 -53.12
C THR A 189 10.46 -19.42 -54.42
N PRO A 190 10.41 -18.66 -55.53
CA PRO A 190 9.97 -19.22 -56.80
C PRO A 190 11.05 -20.18 -57.30
N LEU A 191 10.72 -21.48 -57.28
CA LEU A 191 11.41 -22.50 -58.05
C LEU A 191 11.37 -22.11 -59.53
N SER A 192 12.43 -21.45 -59.98
CA SER A 192 12.67 -21.12 -61.38
C SER A 192 13.93 -21.86 -61.81
N GLU A 193 13.83 -22.38 -63.03
CA GLU A 193 14.93 -22.75 -63.93
C GLU A 193 15.47 -24.19 -63.89
N HIS A 194 15.01 -24.89 -64.93
CA HIS A 194 15.83 -25.47 -65.99
C HIS A 194 16.81 -26.59 -65.64
N GLN A 195 16.44 -27.80 -66.03
CA GLN A 195 17.28 -28.77 -66.74
C GLN A 195 16.31 -29.60 -67.61
N ARG A 196 16.21 -29.31 -68.92
CA ARG A 196 16.95 -29.96 -70.01
C ARG A 196 16.88 -31.47 -70.00
#